data_AF-A0A7W0TWV6-F1
#
_entry.id   AF-A0A7W0TWV6-F1
#
_cell.length_a   1.000
_cell.length_b   1.000
_cell.length_c   1.000
_cell.angle_alpha   90.00
_cell.angle_beta   90.00
_cell.angle_gamma   90.00
#
_symmetry.space_group_name_H-M   'P 1'
#
loop_
_entity.id
_entity.type
_entity.pdbx_description
1 polymer ?
#
loop_
_entity_poly.entity_id
_entity_poly.type
_entity_poly.pdbx_seq_one_letter_code
_entity_poly.pdbx_strand_id
1 'polypeptide(L)' 'MSDRPAELRRGATTGVEPEPSPGGGVGSATPPFGTERDDPPTCAVCGKAIRQDDIVCPHCGTPLVAG' A
#
# COMPACT_ATOMS: atom_id res chain seq x y z
N MET A 1 41.32 5.36 -31.94
CA MET A 1 40.11 4.86 -31.25
C MET A 1 39.18 6.03 -30.98
N SER A 2 38.20 6.29 -31.86
CA SER A 2 36.98 7.09 -31.65
C SER A 2 36.30 7.32 -33.01
N ASP A 3 35.48 6.37 -33.44
CA ASP A 3 34.58 6.56 -34.58
C ASP A 3 33.24 5.91 -34.20
N ARG A 4 32.31 6.71 -33.67
CA ARG A 4 30.94 6.27 -33.34
C ARG A 4 30.04 6.69 -34.51
N PRO A 5 29.35 5.76 -35.17
CA PRO A 5 28.67 6.06 -36.43
C PRO A 5 27.45 6.95 -36.19
N ALA A 6 27.32 7.96 -37.04
CA ALA A 6 26.06 8.61 -37.33
C ALA A 6 25.10 7.60 -38.00
N GLU A 7 23.81 7.79 -37.76
CA GLU A 7 22.71 7.13 -38.46
C GLU A 7 22.34 5.70 -38.01
N LEU A 8 21.03 5.53 -37.76
CA LEU A 8 20.28 4.29 -37.93
C LEU A 8 20.36 3.31 -36.73
N ARG A 9 19.35 3.24 -35.86
CA ARG A 9 17.98 2.83 -36.25
C ARG A 9 16.88 3.60 -35.53
N ARG A 10 16.15 4.30 -36.40
CA ARG A 10 14.89 5.00 -36.22
C ARG A 10 13.95 4.24 -35.29
N GLY A 11 13.37 4.96 -34.34
CA GLY A 11 12.10 4.56 -33.75
C GLY A 11 10.98 4.53 -34.81
N ALA A 12 9.87 3.91 -34.41
CA ALA A 12 8.59 3.78 -35.10
C ALA A 12 8.40 2.56 -36.02
N THR A 13 7.97 1.45 -35.43
CA THR A 13 6.84 0.69 -35.98
C THR A 13 5.68 0.81 -35.01
N THR A 14 4.74 1.68 -35.36
CA THR A 14 3.35 1.66 -34.93
C THR A 14 2.73 0.27 -35.17
N GLY A 15 1.82 -0.13 -34.29
CA GLY A 15 1.05 -1.37 -34.35
C GLY A 15 0.72 -1.83 -32.93
N VAL A 16 -0.32 -1.27 -32.29
CA VAL A 16 -1.59 -1.96 -32.01
C VAL A 16 -1.31 -3.39 -31.50
N GLU A 17 -1.41 -3.64 -30.21
CA GLU A 17 -2.69 -3.82 -29.55
C GLU A 17 -2.50 -3.57 -28.04
N PRO A 18 -3.11 -2.55 -27.42
CA PRO A 18 -3.47 -2.71 -26.03
C PRO A 18 -4.56 -3.79 -26.06
N GLU A 19 -4.29 -4.98 -25.55
CA GLU A 19 -5.37 -5.86 -25.12
C GLU A 19 -5.94 -5.23 -23.85
N PRO A 20 -7.10 -4.53 -23.84
CA PRO A 20 -7.81 -4.38 -22.59
C PRO A 20 -8.33 -5.78 -22.29
N SER A 21 -7.59 -6.57 -21.51
CA SER A 21 -8.19 -7.69 -20.82
C SER A 21 -9.27 -7.09 -19.91
N PRO A 22 -10.59 -7.16 -20.20
CA PRO A 22 -11.59 -6.88 -19.20
C PRO A 22 -11.70 -8.19 -18.44
N GLY A 23 -10.63 -8.51 -17.70
CA GLY A 23 -10.61 -9.59 -16.75
C GLY A 23 -11.48 -9.18 -15.58
N GLY A 24 -12.79 -9.34 -15.75
CA GLY A 24 -13.72 -9.45 -14.64
C GLY A 24 -13.24 -10.59 -13.76
N GLY A 25 -12.61 -10.24 -12.65
CA GLY A 25 -12.10 -11.15 -11.65
C GLY A 25 -12.74 -10.78 -10.32
N VAL A 26 -13.88 -11.40 -10.07
CA VAL A 26 -14.54 -11.54 -8.78
C VAL A 26 -13.52 -11.68 -7.63
N GLY A 27 -13.60 -10.96 -6.52
CA GLY A 27 -14.67 -10.05 -6.12
C GLY A 27 -14.37 -9.35 -4.81
N SER A 28 -15.41 -8.67 -4.32
CA SER A 28 -15.56 -8.30 -2.93
C SER A 28 -15.53 -9.54 -2.04
N ALA A 29 -14.36 -10.11 -1.82
CA ALA A 29 -14.10 -10.98 -0.69
C ALA A 29 -13.73 -10.08 0.49
N THR A 30 -14.70 -9.32 1.00
CA THR A 30 -14.67 -9.05 2.44
C THR A 30 -14.90 -10.41 3.07
N PRO A 31 -13.90 -11.04 3.71
CA PRO A 31 -14.13 -12.30 4.37
C PRO A 31 -15.21 -12.06 5.42
N PRO A 32 -16.31 -12.84 5.45
CA PRO A 32 -17.39 -12.57 6.39
C PRO A 32 -17.00 -12.88 7.83
N PHE A 33 -15.92 -13.61 8.10
CA PHE A 33 -15.52 -13.96 9.46
C PHE A 33 -14.01 -14.19 9.56
N GLY A 34 -13.34 -13.36 10.36
CA GLY A 34 -12.04 -13.64 10.97
C GLY A 34 -10.81 -13.43 10.08
N THR A 35 -10.08 -12.36 10.35
CA THR A 35 -8.63 -12.43 10.27
C THR A 35 -8.11 -11.59 11.42
N GLU A 36 -7.31 -12.24 12.25
CA GLU A 36 -6.35 -11.73 13.22
C GLU A 36 -5.62 -10.46 12.74
N ARG A 37 -6.33 -9.36 12.58
CA ARG A 37 -5.69 -8.07 12.36
C ARG A 37 -5.13 -7.70 13.72
N ASP A 38 -3.84 -7.97 13.88
CA ASP A 38 -2.97 -7.28 14.82
C ASP A 38 -2.89 -5.81 14.37
N ASP A 39 -4.05 -5.14 14.29
CA ASP A 39 -4.15 -3.72 14.06
C ASP A 39 -3.65 -3.11 15.37
N PRO A 40 -2.54 -2.33 15.34
CA PRO A 40 -2.01 -1.75 16.54
C PRO A 40 -3.10 -0.91 17.20
N PRO A 41 -3.28 -1.02 18.53
CA PRO A 41 -4.27 -0.20 19.21
C PRO A 41 -4.00 1.27 18.90
N THR A 42 -5.05 2.08 18.83
CA THR A 42 -4.93 3.51 18.58
C THR A 42 -5.39 4.28 19.80
N CYS A 43 -4.71 5.39 20.11
CA CYS A 43 -5.11 6.28 21.18
C CYS A 43 -6.47 6.91 20.91
N ALA A 44 -7.44 6.71 21.80
CA ALA A 44 -8.78 7.29 21.69
C ALA A 44 -8.80 8.83 21.76
N VAL A 45 -7.75 9.46 22.29
CA VAL A 45 -7.66 10.92 22.41
C VAL A 45 -7.05 11.58 21.18
N CYS A 46 -5.96 11.01 20.64
CA CYS A 46 -5.22 11.64 19.55
C CYS A 46 -5.22 10.88 18.22
N GLY A 47 -5.85 9.70 18.18
CA GLY A 47 -6.02 8.87 16.98
C GLY A 47 -4.75 8.21 16.44
N LYS A 48 -3.61 8.34 17.12
CA LYS A 48 -2.33 7.75 16.68
C LYS A 48 -2.20 6.31 17.17
N ALA A 49 -1.52 5.50 16.38
CA ALA A 49 -1.15 4.14 16.77
C ALA A 49 -0.29 4.16 18.03
N ILE A 50 -0.53 3.21 18.92
CA ILE A 50 0.14 2.99 20.20
C ILE A 50 0.48 1.50 20.32
N ARG A 51 1.35 1.14 21.24
CA ARG A 51 1.64 -0.27 21.53
C ARG A 51 0.63 -0.80 22.55
N GLN A 52 0.37 -2.10 22.50
CA GLN A 52 -0.53 -2.77 23.45
C GLN A 52 0.00 -2.70 24.90
N ASP A 53 1.32 -2.62 25.07
CA ASP A 53 1.97 -2.52 26.38
C ASP A 53 2.10 -1.08 26.91
N ASP A 54 1.71 -0.07 26.12
CA ASP A 54 1.84 1.33 26.53
C ASP A 54 0.79 1.69 27.59
N ILE A 55 1.23 2.14 28.76
CA ILE A 55 0.35 2.64 29.84
C ILE A 55 -0.03 4.12 29.58
N VAL A 56 0.78 4.85 28.82
CA VAL A 56 0.58 6.27 28.50
C VAL A 56 0.92 6.48 27.02
N CYS A 57 0.09 7.23 26.31
CA CYS A 57 0.31 7.50 24.90
C CYS A 57 1.60 8.33 24.71
N PRO A 58 2.61 7.81 23.97
CA PRO A 58 3.87 8.53 23.76
C PRO A 58 3.71 9.78 22.89
N HIS A 59 2.54 9.98 22.26
CA HIS A 59 2.29 11.09 21.37
C HIS A 59 1.56 12.28 22.00
N CYS A 60 0.73 12.05 23.04
CA CYS A 60 -0.06 13.10 23.67
C CYS A 60 0.00 13.10 25.20
N GLY A 61 0.57 12.05 25.82
CA GLY A 61 0.69 11.93 27.27
C GLY A 61 -0.60 11.47 27.98
N THR A 62 -1.64 11.09 27.25
CA THR A 62 -2.89 10.57 27.85
C THR A 62 -2.69 9.15 28.38
N PRO A 63 -3.17 8.82 29.59
CA PRO A 63 -3.14 7.45 30.10
C PRO A 63 -4.03 6.50 29.29
N LEU A 64 -3.49 5.33 28.96
CA LEU A 64 -4.10 4.23 28.20
C LEU A 64 -4.50 3.13 29.19
N VAL A 65 -5.38 3.46 30.13
CA VAL A 65 -5.84 2.47 31.12
C VAL A 65 -6.63 1.38 30.40
N ALA A 66 -6.12 0.14 30.45
CA ALA A 66 -6.88 -1.07 30.11
C ALA A 66 -7.98 -1.23 31.17
N GLY A 67 -9.15 -0.67 30.88
CA GLY A 67 -10.36 -0.84 31.70
C GLY A 67 -11.04 -2.16 31.41
#